data_AF-A0A543HU16-F1
#
_entry.id   AF-A0A543HU16-F1
#
_cell.length_a   1.000
_cell.length_b   1.000
_cell.length_c   1.000
_cell.angle_alpha   90.00
_cell.angle_beta   90.00
_cell.angle_gamma   90.00
#
_symmetry.space_group_name_H-M   'P 1'
#
loop_
_entity.id
_entity.type
_entity.pdbx_description
1 polymer ?
#
loop_
_entity_poly.entity_id
_entity_poly.type
_entity_poly.pdbx_seq_one_letter_code
_entity_poly.pdbx_strand_id
1 'polypeptide(L)' 'MTPEDERSGDLLDVALADEIELVSDLVVAASTTTRHFTPAEVDALLGITAARGAGAATS' A
#
# COMPACT_ATOMS: atom_id res chain seq x y z
N MET A 1 -20.91 -13.01 18.57
CA MET A 1 -19.76 -12.17 18.23
C MET A 1 -18.82 -12.28 19.41
N THR A 2 -17.61 -12.78 19.19
CA THR A 2 -16.60 -12.89 20.24
C THR A 2 -15.75 -11.62 20.24
N PRO A 3 -15.11 -11.25 21.37
CA PRO A 3 -14.24 -10.07 21.43
C PRO A 3 -13.05 -10.14 20.46
N GLU A 4 -12.68 -11.34 20.01
CA GLU A 4 -11.65 -11.57 18.98
C GLU A 4 -12.16 -11.23 17.58
N ASP A 5 -13.45 -11.45 17.28
CA ASP A 5 -14.10 -11.04 16.03
C ASP A 5 -14.18 -9.51 15.93
N GLU A 6 -14.51 -8.83 17.03
CA GLU A 6 -14.62 -7.37 17.09
C GLU A 6 -13.26 -6.69 16.88
N ARG A 7 -12.19 -7.22 17.49
CA ARG A 7 -10.81 -6.74 17.29
C ARG A 7 -10.29 -7.02 15.88
N SER A 8 -10.67 -8.16 15.29
CA SER A 8 -10.27 -8.50 13.93
C SER A 8 -10.99 -7.62 12.91
N GLY A 9 -12.25 -7.25 13.14
CA GLY A 9 -13.00 -6.30 12.31
C GLY A 9 -12.35 -4.91 12.30
N ASP A 10 -11.99 -4.39 13.46
CA ASP A 10 -11.30 -3.09 13.59
C ASP A 10 -9.95 -3.07 12.84
N LEU A 11 -9.16 -4.14 12.92
CA LEU A 11 -7.90 -4.25 12.18
C LEU A 11 -8.11 -4.34 10.66
N LEU A 12 -9.16 -5.03 10.20
CA LEU A 12 -9.52 -5.11 8.79
C LEU A 12 -9.97 -3.74 8.26
N ASP A 13 -10.72 -2.98 9.04
CA ASP A 13 -11.18 -1.63 8.67
C ASP A 13 -10.01 -0.65 8.56
N VAL A 14 -9.02 -0.72 9.47
CA VAL A 14 -7.78 0.09 9.40
C VAL A 14 -6.92 -0.31 8.20
N ALA A 15 -6.68 -1.61 7.99
CA ALA A 15 -5.89 -2.09 6.85
C ALA A 15 -6.53 -1.75 5.49
N LEU A 16 -7.86 -1.78 5.42
CA LEU A 16 -8.61 -1.36 4.23
C LEU A 16 -8.52 0.16 4.03
N ALA A 17 -8.56 0.97 5.09
CA ALA A 17 -8.38 2.41 5.00
C ALA A 17 -6.99 2.78 4.46
N ASP A 18 -5.93 2.14 4.97
CA ASP A 18 -4.56 2.30 4.47
C ASP A 18 -4.44 1.91 2.98
N GLU A 19 -5.09 0.82 2.56
CA GLU A 19 -5.10 0.39 1.14
C GLU A 19 -5.81 1.42 0.24
N ILE A 20 -6.95 1.97 0.69
CA ILE A 20 -7.71 2.98 -0.06
C ILE A 20 -6.91 4.27 -0.23
N GLU A 21 -6.20 4.73 0.80
CA GLU A 21 -5.31 5.89 0.73
C GLU A 21 -4.20 5.67 -0.30
N LEU A 22 -3.51 4.53 -0.23
CA LEU A 22 -2.44 4.16 -1.16
C LEU A 22 -2.90 4.13 -2.63
N VAL A 23 -4.08 3.56 -2.91
CA VAL A 23 -4.64 3.52 -4.27
C VAL A 23 -5.04 4.91 -4.75
N SER A 24 -5.59 5.75 -3.85
CA SER A 24 -5.97 7.12 -4.17
C SER A 24 -4.76 7.95 -4.59
N ASP A 25 -3.65 7.84 -3.85
CA ASP A 25 -2.39 8.53 -4.17
C ASP A 25 -1.80 8.09 -5.50
N LEU A 26 -1.84 6.78 -5.80
CA LEU A 26 -1.39 6.26 -7.08
C LEU A 26 -2.23 6.82 -8.25
N VAL A 27 -3.55 6.89 -8.10
CA VAL A 27 -4.46 7.44 -9.11
C VAL A 27 -4.21 8.93 -9.32
N VAL A 28 -4.04 9.71 -8.25
CA VAL A 28 -3.69 11.14 -8.34
C VAL A 28 -2.37 11.30 -9.09
N ALA A 29 -1.33 10.58 -8.69
CA ALA A 29 -0.03 10.63 -9.36
C ALA A 29 -0.15 10.30 -10.85
N ALA A 30 -0.90 9.25 -11.21
CA ALA A 30 -1.10 8.87 -12.61
C ALA A 30 -1.88 9.92 -13.41
N SER A 31 -2.89 10.55 -12.80
CA SER A 31 -3.71 11.57 -13.46
C SER A 31 -2.95 12.86 -13.77
N THR A 32 -1.88 13.14 -13.02
CA THR A 32 -1.05 14.34 -13.23
C THR A 32 -0.07 14.21 -14.40
N THR A 33 0.02 13.03 -15.02
CA THR A 33 0.94 12.79 -16.14
C THR A 33 0.18 12.34 -17.39
N THR A 34 0.67 12.72 -18.56
CA THR A 34 0.09 12.33 -19.85
C THR A 34 0.60 10.99 -20.37
N ARG A 35 1.52 10.34 -19.65
CA ARG A 35 2.08 9.02 -19.99
C ARG A 35 1.78 7.99 -18.92
N HIS A 36 1.86 6.72 -19.30
CA HIS A 36 1.78 5.65 -18.31
C HIS A 36 3.07 5.54 -17.48
N PHE A 37 2.92 5.15 -16.22
CA PHE A 37 4.03 4.73 -15.39
C PHE A 37 4.59 3.39 -15.86
N THR A 38 5.90 3.25 -15.75
CA THR A 38 6.59 1.96 -15.88
C THR A 38 6.38 1.13 -14.60
N PRO A 39 6.53 -0.19 -14.65
CA PRO A 39 6.42 -1.04 -13.47
C PRO A 39 7.33 -0.61 -12.31
N ALA A 40 8.55 -0.14 -12.62
CA ALA A 40 9.50 0.33 -11.61
C ALA A 40 9.06 1.63 -10.91
N GLU A 41 8.36 2.51 -11.64
CA GLU A 41 7.80 3.75 -11.09
C GLU A 41 6.62 3.46 -10.17
N VAL A 42 5.79 2.46 -10.52
CA VAL A 42 4.70 1.97 -9.65
C VAL A 42 5.28 1.34 -8.39
N ASP A 43 6.27 0.46 -8.49
CA ASP A 43 6.96 -0.14 -7.34
C ASP A 43 7.53 0.91 -6.38
N ALA A 44 8.06 2.01 -6.91
CA ALA A 44 8.60 3.10 -6.11
C ALA A 44 7.50 3.90 -5.39
N LEU A 45 6.40 4.22 -6.08
CA LEU A 45 5.25 4.92 -5.50
C LEU A 45 4.58 4.09 -4.40
N LEU A 46 4.52 2.77 -4.58
CA LEU A 46 3.96 1.83 -3.60
C LEU A 46 4.97 1.45 -2.50
N GLY A 47 6.21 1.99 -2.52
CA GLY A 47 7.23 1.69 -1.51
C GLY A 47 7.77 0.25 -1.52
N ILE A 48 7.48 -0.54 -2.55
CA ILE A 48 7.83 -1.97 -2.66
C ILE A 48 9.36 -2.16 -2.75
N THR A 49 10.07 -1.21 -3.35
CA THR A 49 11.54 -1.21 -3.41
C THR A 49 12.19 -1.06 -2.03
N ALA A 50 11.55 -0.40 -1.07
CA ALA A 50 12.03 -0.30 0.31
C ALA A 50 11.83 -1.62 1.09
N ALA A 51 10.70 -2.31 0.86
CA ALA A 51 10.41 -3.59 1.50
C ALA A 51 11.43 -4.70 1.12
N ARG A 52 11.95 -4.66 -0.11
CA ARG A 52 12.95 -5.62 -0.60
C ARG A 52 14.34 -5.44 0.03
N GLY A 53 14.68 -4.21 0.44
CA GLY A 53 15.91 -3.90 1.17
C GLY A 53 15.81 -4.18 2.68
N ALA A 54 14.63 -3.97 3.26
CA ALA A 54 14.39 -4.19 4.70
C ALA A 54 14.40 -5.68 5.10
N GLY A 55 13.99 -6.59 4.21
CA GLY A 55 14.03 -8.04 4.45
C GLY A 55 15.43 -8.68 4.30
N ALA A 56 16.38 -7.99 3.67
CA ALA A 56 17.75 -8.50 3.47
C ALA A 56 18.69 -8.16 4.64
N ALA A 57 18.34 -7.18 5.49
CA ALA A 57 19.15 -6.75 6.62
C ALA A 57 18.98 -7.61 7.89
N THR A 58 18.14 -8.66 7.84
CA THR A 58 17.83 -9.55 8.97
C THR A 58 18.18 -11.01 8.73
N SER A 59 18.92 -11.33 7.66
CA SER A 59 19.41 -12.70 7.35
C SER A 59 20.88 -12.89 7.66
#